data_AF-A0A5J9USH8-F1
#
_entry.id   AF-A0A5J9USH8-F1
#
_cell.length_a   1.000
_cell.length_b   1.000
_cell.length_c   1.000
_cell.angle_alpha   90.00
_cell.angle_beta   90.00
_cell.angle_gamma   90.00
#
_symmetry.space_group_name_H-M   'P 1'
#
loop_
_entity.id
_entity.type
_entity.pdbx_description
1 polymer ?
#
loop_
_entity_poly.entity_id
_entity_poly.type
_entity_poly.pdbx_seq_one_letter_code
_entity_poly.pdbx_strand_id
1 'polypeptide(L)'
;MASPSVPVAPEATQASRFSGLRQMAVDWIKASWNNLITKEYERNSNALTPEQREDIKRARIKGYLSFCSVGVGAMHLGGAAKVLEHTKGSRPKLVAYSAMYLTFAYWSMVMGMIAGTFHTTSPFPMFFAGFGAWQASLFGLALLHLETTEFYEKVVHAEYSMMIASALATWYWAYAAQDPLPLHSLGKALVAVIIFLWNFICLVFSLPVTILRSEACGKWLPEKFRNHGKHKEVIVRYGLVTPTEW
;
A
#
# COMPACT_ATOMS: atom_id res chain seq x y z
N MET A 1 -54.76 -47.21 -1.31
CA MET A 1 -54.20 -45.96 -0.77
C MET A 1 -52.73 -45.92 -1.12
N ALA A 2 -52.32 -45.07 -2.06
CA ALA A 2 -50.92 -44.89 -2.45
C ALA A 2 -50.46 -43.51 -1.95
N SER A 3 -49.42 -43.49 -1.13
CA SER A 3 -48.83 -42.24 -0.63
C SER A 3 -48.15 -41.47 -1.76
N PRO A 4 -48.32 -40.15 -1.86
CA PRO A 4 -47.66 -39.35 -2.88
C PRO A 4 -46.15 -39.27 -2.56
N SER A 5 -45.32 -39.68 -3.52
CA SER A 5 -43.86 -39.51 -3.46
C SER A 5 -43.51 -38.03 -3.56
N VAL A 6 -42.88 -37.49 -2.51
CA VAL A 6 -42.33 -36.13 -2.49
C VAL A 6 -41.17 -36.06 -3.48
N PRO A 7 -41.18 -35.14 -4.47
CA PRO A 7 -40.08 -35.00 -5.40
C PRO A 7 -38.85 -34.45 -4.66
N VAL A 8 -37.78 -35.24 -4.63
CA VAL A 8 -36.47 -34.81 -4.13
C VAL A 8 -35.90 -33.80 -5.12
N ALA A 9 -35.73 -32.55 -4.68
CA ALA A 9 -35.16 -31.48 -5.50
C ALA A 9 -33.70 -31.83 -5.89
N PRO A 10 -33.27 -31.54 -7.13
CA PRO A 10 -32.04 -32.09 -7.69
C PRO A 10 -30.77 -31.44 -7.11
N GLU A 11 -29.87 -32.29 -6.59
CA GLU A 11 -28.50 -31.98 -6.12
C GLU A 11 -27.64 -31.23 -7.16
N ALA A 12 -28.01 -31.27 -8.45
CA ALA A 12 -27.30 -30.58 -9.53
C ALA A 12 -27.18 -29.06 -9.35
N THR A 13 -28.08 -28.45 -8.56
CA THR A 13 -28.10 -27.00 -8.30
C THR A 13 -27.01 -26.55 -7.32
N GLN A 14 -26.50 -27.45 -6.48
CA GLN A 14 -25.52 -27.11 -5.45
C GLN A 14 -24.09 -27.12 -6.00
N ALA A 15 -23.74 -28.08 -6.85
CA ALA A 15 -22.43 -28.17 -7.49
C ALA A 15 -22.15 -26.98 -8.43
N SER A 16 -23.14 -26.53 -9.20
CA SER A 16 -22.99 -25.35 -10.09
C SER A 16 -22.80 -24.04 -9.32
N ARG A 17 -23.40 -23.93 -8.13
CA ARG A 17 -23.24 -22.77 -7.24
C ARG A 17 -21.83 -22.70 -6.65
N PHE A 18 -21.25 -23.83 -6.28
CA PHE A 18 -19.86 -23.89 -5.79
C PHE A 18 -18.84 -23.57 -6.89
N SER A 19 -19.04 -24.03 -8.13
CA SER A 19 -18.16 -23.65 -9.24
C SER A 19 -18.22 -22.15 -9.56
N GLY A 20 -19.40 -21.53 -9.47
CA GLY A 20 -19.56 -20.08 -9.64
C GLY A 20 -18.84 -19.26 -8.57
N LEU A 21 -18.96 -19.65 -7.29
CA LEU A 21 -18.25 -19.01 -6.17
C LEU A 21 -16.74 -19.10 -6.31
N ARG A 22 -16.22 -20.27 -6.73
CA ARG A 22 -14.79 -20.44 -6.99
C ARG A 22 -14.29 -19.52 -8.10
N GLN A 23 -15.02 -19.41 -9.21
CA GLN A 23 -14.62 -18.56 -10.33
C GLN A 23 -14.62 -17.08 -9.94
N MET A 24 -15.66 -16.61 -9.23
CA MET A 24 -15.71 -15.25 -8.70
C MET A 24 -14.54 -14.94 -7.76
N ALA A 25 -14.17 -15.88 -6.88
CA ALA A 25 -13.01 -15.71 -6.01
C ALA A 25 -11.70 -15.58 -6.81
N VAL A 26 -11.50 -16.42 -7.83
CA VAL A 26 -10.31 -16.36 -8.71
C VAL A 26 -10.24 -15.03 -9.45
N ASP A 27 -11.35 -14.57 -10.03
CA ASP A 27 -11.38 -13.32 -10.78
C ASP A 27 -11.15 -12.11 -9.87
N TRP A 28 -11.71 -12.14 -8.65
CA TRP A 28 -11.44 -11.12 -7.63
C TRP A 28 -9.97 -11.11 -7.19
N ILE A 29 -9.34 -12.27 -6.98
CA ILE A 29 -7.91 -12.37 -6.65
C ILE A 29 -7.06 -11.78 -7.79
N LYS A 30 -7.35 -12.13 -9.05
CA LYS A 30 -6.64 -11.60 -10.21
C LYS A 30 -6.79 -10.08 -10.34
N ALA A 31 -8.01 -9.56 -10.18
CA ALA A 31 -8.27 -8.13 -10.23
C ALA A 31 -7.53 -7.38 -9.11
N SER A 32 -7.55 -7.94 -7.90
CA SER A 32 -6.84 -7.38 -6.73
C SER A 32 -5.33 -7.39 -6.94
N TRP A 33 -4.78 -8.48 -7.47
CA TRP A 33 -3.36 -8.59 -7.80
C TRP A 33 -2.94 -7.57 -8.86
N ASN A 34 -3.71 -7.46 -9.96
CA ASN A 34 -3.45 -6.49 -11.01
C ASN A 34 -3.49 -5.05 -10.48
N ASN A 35 -4.42 -4.72 -9.60
CA ASN A 35 -4.47 -3.40 -8.96
C ASN A 35 -3.24 -3.12 -8.07
N LEU A 36 -2.71 -4.17 -7.42
CA LEU A 36 -1.54 -4.06 -6.53
C LEU A 36 -0.23 -3.83 -7.29
N ILE A 37 -0.10 -4.37 -8.50
CA ILE A 37 1.11 -4.28 -9.33
C ILE A 37 1.05 -3.18 -10.39
N THR A 38 -0.14 -2.62 -10.67
CA THR A 38 -0.27 -1.54 -11.65
C THR A 38 0.04 -0.21 -10.99
N LYS A 39 1.00 0.53 -11.58
CA LYS A 39 1.30 1.89 -11.14
C LYS A 39 0.21 2.83 -11.63
N GLU A 40 -0.20 3.76 -10.78
CA GLU A 40 -1.29 4.69 -11.10
C GLU A 40 -0.93 5.64 -12.24
N TYR A 41 0.33 6.06 -12.31
CA TYR A 41 0.78 6.90 -13.43
C TYR A 41 0.75 6.12 -14.75
N GLU A 42 1.03 4.81 -14.74
CA GLU A 42 0.91 3.96 -15.94
C GLU A 42 -0.57 3.82 -16.34
N ARG A 43 -1.48 3.63 -15.37
CA ARG A 43 -2.93 3.60 -15.61
C ARG A 43 -3.44 4.88 -16.25
N ASN A 44 -3.06 6.04 -15.70
CA ASN A 44 -3.46 7.34 -16.21
C ASN A 44 -2.82 7.65 -17.57
N SER A 45 -1.66 7.06 -17.86
CA SER A 45 -0.94 7.25 -19.11
C SER A 45 -1.59 6.56 -20.32
N ASN A 46 -2.52 5.63 -20.11
CA ASN A 46 -3.19 4.93 -21.21
C ASN A 46 -4.05 5.84 -22.09
N ALA A 47 -4.46 7.01 -21.56
CA ALA A 47 -5.17 8.04 -22.31
C ALA A 47 -4.23 9.02 -23.05
N LEU A 48 -2.91 8.94 -22.82
CA LEU A 48 -1.92 9.86 -23.36
C LEU A 48 -1.32 9.36 -24.68
N THR A 49 -0.82 10.29 -25.49
CA THR A 49 -0.06 9.95 -26.70
C THR A 49 1.27 9.27 -26.31
N PRO A 50 1.85 8.42 -27.19
CA PRO A 50 3.15 7.79 -26.93
C PRO A 50 4.26 8.80 -26.58
N GLU A 51 4.26 9.96 -27.22
CA GLU A 51 5.23 11.03 -26.97
C GLU A 51 5.09 11.61 -25.56
N GLN A 52 3.86 11.93 -25.13
CA GLN A 52 3.59 12.43 -23.78
C GLN A 52 4.00 11.43 -22.69
N ARG A 53 3.82 10.13 -22.94
CA ARG A 53 4.25 9.07 -22.01
C ARG A 53 5.77 9.05 -21.83
N GLU A 54 6.50 9.13 -22.93
CA GLU A 54 7.97 9.17 -22.89
C GLU A 54 8.48 10.47 -22.24
N ASP A 55 7.80 11.60 -22.43
CA ASP A 55 8.14 12.86 -21.75
C ASP A 55 7.98 12.78 -20.23
N ILE A 56 6.85 12.23 -19.75
CA ILE A 56 6.64 12.01 -18.31
C ILE A 56 7.71 11.09 -17.74
N LYS A 57 8.03 10.01 -18.46
CA LYS A 57 9.07 9.06 -18.04
C LYS A 57 10.45 9.72 -17.97
N ARG A 58 10.82 10.51 -18.99
CA ARG A 58 12.07 11.29 -19.02
C ARG A 58 12.15 12.30 -17.88
N ALA A 59 11.06 13.02 -17.60
CA ALA A 59 11.00 13.97 -16.50
C ALA A 59 11.22 13.29 -15.14
N ARG A 60 10.63 12.12 -14.92
CA ARG A 60 10.80 11.33 -13.69
C ARG A 60 12.23 10.81 -13.54
N ILE A 61 12.80 10.26 -14.61
CA ILE A 61 14.20 9.82 -14.64
C ILE A 61 15.14 10.97 -14.29
N LYS A 62 14.92 12.16 -14.87
CA LYS A 62 15.70 13.36 -14.56
C LYS A 62 15.60 13.73 -13.07
N GLY A 63 14.41 13.63 -12.48
CA GLY A 63 14.22 13.81 -11.04
C GLY A 63 15.05 12.81 -10.23
N TYR A 64 14.98 11.52 -10.56
CA TYR A 64 15.75 10.47 -9.89
C TYR A 64 17.27 10.67 -10.02
N LEU A 65 17.75 11.06 -11.20
CA LEU A 65 19.16 11.40 -11.42
C LEU A 65 19.63 12.53 -10.51
N SER A 66 18.79 13.56 -10.33
CA SER A 66 19.08 14.67 -9.42
C SER A 66 19.26 14.17 -7.98
N PHE A 67 18.31 13.38 -7.47
CA PHE A 67 18.41 12.79 -6.13
C PHE A 67 19.66 11.92 -5.97
N CYS A 68 19.93 11.02 -6.93
CA CYS A 68 21.12 10.17 -6.87
C CYS A 68 22.41 10.99 -6.85
N SER A 69 22.50 12.02 -7.69
CA SER A 69 23.68 12.88 -7.79
C SER A 69 23.92 13.64 -6.49
N VAL A 70 22.86 14.20 -5.89
CA VAL A 70 22.93 14.88 -4.59
C VAL A 70 23.36 13.90 -3.49
N GLY A 71 22.79 12.69 -3.45
CA GLY A 71 23.14 11.68 -2.45
C GLY A 71 24.59 11.20 -2.55
N VAL A 72 25.07 10.93 -3.77
CA VAL A 72 26.48 10.57 -4.01
C VAL A 72 27.41 11.72 -3.64
N GLY A 73 27.05 12.96 -3.99
CA GLY A 73 27.79 14.15 -3.59
C GLY A 73 27.89 14.26 -2.06
N ALA A 74 26.76 14.14 -1.36
CA ALA A 74 26.70 14.19 0.10
C ALA A 74 27.54 13.08 0.78
N MET A 75 27.56 11.86 0.22
CA MET A 75 28.41 10.78 0.72
C MET A 75 29.91 11.11 0.64
N HIS A 76 30.36 11.68 -0.49
CA HIS A 76 31.77 12.04 -0.68
C HIS A 76 32.19 13.31 0.06
N LEU A 77 31.28 14.26 0.28
CA LEU A 77 31.53 15.49 1.03
C LEU A 77 31.57 15.28 2.56
N GLY A 78 31.89 14.07 3.02
CA GLY A 78 32.09 13.74 4.42
C GLY A 78 30.87 13.16 5.13
N GLY A 79 29.70 13.07 4.48
CA GLY A 79 28.50 12.50 5.10
C GLY A 79 28.71 11.04 5.55
N ALA A 80 29.32 10.20 4.71
CA ALA A 80 29.61 8.82 5.07
C ALA A 80 30.62 8.70 6.22
N ALA A 81 31.65 9.56 6.22
CA ALA A 81 32.64 9.60 7.30
C ALA A 81 32.00 9.99 8.63
N LYS A 82 31.11 10.99 8.62
CA LYS A 82 30.38 11.44 9.81
C LYS A 82 29.49 10.35 10.41
N VAL A 83 28.78 9.59 9.57
CA VAL A 83 27.99 8.42 10.01
C VAL A 83 28.88 7.39 10.71
N LEU A 84 30.03 7.06 10.12
CA LEU A 84 30.95 6.08 10.69
C LEU A 84 31.60 6.56 11.98
N GLU A 85 32.00 7.83 12.05
CA GLU A 85 32.57 8.44 13.25
C GLU A 85 31.57 8.42 14.41
N HIS A 86 30.32 8.80 14.17
CA HIS A 86 29.26 8.73 15.18
C HIS A 86 29.02 7.29 15.66
N THR A 87 29.16 6.31 14.77
CA THR A 87 28.97 4.89 15.10
C THR A 87 30.17 4.28 15.85
N LYS A 88 31.38 4.85 15.67
CA LYS A 88 32.64 4.32 16.19
C LYS A 88 32.71 4.26 17.71
N GLY A 89 32.06 5.21 18.39
CA GLY A 89 32.07 5.31 19.86
C GLY A 89 31.17 4.28 20.56
N SER A 90 30.17 3.72 19.87
CA SER A 90 29.10 2.99 20.53
C SER A 90 29.34 1.48 20.51
N ARG A 91 29.59 0.88 19.34
CA ARG A 91 29.72 -0.59 19.16
C ARG A 91 30.48 -0.94 17.87
N PRO A 92 31.62 -1.64 17.92
CA PRO A 92 32.43 -1.94 16.71
C PRO A 92 31.68 -2.77 15.65
N LYS A 93 30.76 -3.66 16.06
CA LYS A 93 29.89 -4.39 15.12
C LYS A 93 28.93 -3.47 14.35
N LEU A 94 28.46 -2.40 15.00
CA LEU A 94 27.54 -1.45 14.37
C LEU A 94 28.26 -0.65 13.27
N VAL A 95 29.54 -0.31 13.47
CA VAL A 95 30.37 0.36 12.44
C VAL A 95 30.44 -0.50 11.17
N ALA A 96 30.65 -1.81 11.31
CA ALA A 96 30.69 -2.72 10.18
C ALA A 96 29.36 -2.75 9.42
N TYR A 97 28.23 -2.83 10.13
CA TYR A 97 26.90 -2.79 9.50
C TYR A 97 26.61 -1.44 8.83
N SER A 98 26.97 -0.33 9.46
CA SER A 98 26.87 1.01 8.86
C SER A 98 27.71 1.10 7.59
N ALA A 99 28.95 0.60 7.59
CA ALA A 99 29.81 0.59 6.40
C ALA A 99 29.23 -0.26 5.26
N MET A 100 28.68 -1.44 5.57
CA MET A 100 28.01 -2.30 4.60
C MET A 100 26.79 -1.59 3.99
N TYR A 101 25.95 -0.97 4.83
CA TYR A 101 24.79 -0.22 4.37
C TYR A 101 25.19 0.99 3.50
N LEU A 102 26.17 1.78 3.93
CA LEU A 102 26.64 2.94 3.16
C LEU A 102 27.20 2.52 1.80
N THR A 103 27.92 1.40 1.74
CA THR A 103 28.43 0.83 0.49
C THR A 103 27.29 0.38 -0.42
N PHE A 104 26.28 -0.29 0.13
CA PHE A 104 25.09 -0.70 -0.61
C PHE A 104 24.30 0.50 -1.14
N ALA A 105 24.05 1.51 -0.31
CA ALA A 105 23.35 2.72 -0.68
C ALA A 105 24.12 3.50 -1.75
N TYR A 106 25.44 3.61 -1.61
CA TYR A 106 26.33 4.19 -2.62
C TYR A 106 26.20 3.49 -3.97
N TRP A 107 26.38 2.16 -3.98
CA TRP A 107 26.24 1.36 -5.20
C TRP A 107 24.86 1.50 -5.83
N SER A 108 23.81 1.52 -5.02
CA SER A 108 22.44 1.69 -5.48
C SER A 108 22.22 3.04 -6.15
N MET A 109 22.78 4.12 -5.57
CA MET A 109 22.73 5.46 -6.18
C MET A 109 23.51 5.51 -7.50
N VAL A 110 24.72 4.94 -7.55
CA VAL A 110 25.52 4.86 -8.78
C VAL A 110 24.81 4.06 -9.87
N MET A 111 24.25 2.90 -9.54
CA MET A 111 23.43 2.11 -10.46
C MET A 111 22.20 2.89 -10.93
N GLY A 112 21.56 3.64 -10.04
CA GLY A 112 20.46 4.54 -10.40
C GLY A 112 20.87 5.64 -11.37
N MET A 113 22.05 6.23 -11.19
CA MET A 113 22.62 7.21 -12.13
C MET A 113 22.90 6.58 -13.50
N ILE A 114 23.54 5.42 -13.54
CA ILE A 114 23.85 4.71 -14.79
C ILE A 114 22.54 4.36 -15.51
N ALA A 115 21.57 3.80 -14.79
CA ALA A 115 20.28 3.42 -15.37
C ALA A 115 19.46 4.62 -15.85
N GLY A 116 19.53 5.77 -15.18
CA GLY A 116 18.86 6.99 -15.61
C GLY A 116 19.54 7.66 -16.81
N THR A 117 20.87 7.68 -16.85
CA THR A 117 21.65 8.23 -17.97
C THR A 117 21.45 7.39 -19.23
N PHE A 118 21.56 6.06 -19.10
CA PHE A 118 21.41 5.12 -20.22
C PHE A 118 20.02 4.47 -20.24
N HIS A 119 18.96 5.27 -19.99
CA HIS A 119 17.62 4.75 -19.79
C HIS A 119 16.99 4.08 -21.03
N THR A 120 17.51 4.32 -22.23
CA THR A 120 17.04 3.68 -23.46
C THR A 120 17.62 2.26 -23.64
N THR A 121 18.77 1.98 -23.06
CA THR A 121 19.49 0.69 -23.21
C THR A 121 19.52 -0.12 -21.91
N SER A 122 19.31 0.52 -20.77
CA SER A 122 19.32 -0.15 -19.46
C SER A 122 18.08 -1.02 -19.27
N PRO A 123 18.22 -2.26 -18.77
CA PRO A 123 17.07 -3.05 -18.35
C PRO A 123 16.44 -2.41 -17.11
N PHE A 124 15.12 -2.19 -17.14
CA PHE A 124 14.34 -1.64 -16.02
C PHE A 124 14.88 -0.27 -15.51
N PRO A 125 15.01 0.75 -16.38
CA PRO A 125 15.65 2.00 -16.02
C PRO A 125 14.94 2.73 -14.88
N MET A 126 13.60 2.70 -14.87
CA MET A 126 12.77 3.29 -13.81
C MET A 126 12.99 2.62 -12.46
N PHE A 127 13.17 1.29 -12.43
CA PHE A 127 13.40 0.54 -11.21
C PHE A 127 14.71 0.98 -10.56
N PHE A 128 15.82 0.92 -11.30
CA PHE A 128 17.14 1.22 -10.75
C PHE A 128 17.29 2.72 -10.44
N ALA A 129 16.83 3.60 -11.33
CA ALA A 129 16.87 5.04 -11.08
C ALA A 129 16.03 5.41 -9.85
N GLY A 130 14.79 4.90 -9.75
CA GLY A 130 13.92 5.12 -8.60
C GLY A 130 14.49 4.55 -7.30
N PHE A 131 15.08 3.35 -7.34
CA PHE A 131 15.71 2.73 -6.18
C PHE A 131 16.94 3.50 -5.68
N GLY A 132 17.82 3.94 -6.60
CA GLY A 132 18.95 4.78 -6.25
C GLY A 132 18.51 6.12 -5.64
N ALA A 133 17.48 6.75 -6.20
CA ALA A 133 16.94 7.99 -5.68
C ALA A 133 16.32 7.82 -4.29
N TRP A 134 15.61 6.72 -4.05
CA TRP A 134 15.09 6.37 -2.73
C TRP A 134 16.21 6.18 -1.69
N GLN A 135 17.29 5.47 -2.05
CA GLN A 135 18.46 5.31 -1.20
C GLN A 135 19.13 6.65 -0.87
N ALA A 136 19.22 7.55 -1.86
CA ALA A 136 19.73 8.91 -1.65
C ALA A 136 18.86 9.70 -0.65
N SER A 137 17.53 9.60 -0.75
CA SER A 137 16.61 10.24 0.20
C SER A 137 16.75 9.70 1.62
N LEU A 138 16.84 8.37 1.79
CA LEU A 138 17.05 7.75 3.10
C LEU A 138 18.40 8.15 3.70
N PHE A 139 19.45 8.19 2.88
CA PHE A 139 20.76 8.67 3.33
C PHE A 139 20.71 10.14 3.77
N GLY A 140 20.05 11.01 2.99
CA GLY A 140 19.86 12.42 3.37
C GLY A 140 19.10 12.59 4.68
N LEU A 141 18.05 11.79 4.92
CA LEU A 141 17.34 11.76 6.19
C LEU A 141 18.21 11.30 7.36
N ALA A 142 19.04 10.27 7.15
CA ALA A 142 19.96 9.80 8.16
C ALA A 142 21.02 10.87 8.50
N LEU A 143 21.57 11.55 7.50
CA LEU A 143 22.48 12.68 7.73
C LEU A 143 21.80 13.79 8.51
N LEU A 144 20.58 14.20 8.12
CA LEU A 144 19.84 15.24 8.84
C LEU A 144 19.65 14.87 10.32
N HIS A 145 19.27 13.63 10.63
CA HIS A 145 19.09 13.20 12.01
C HIS A 145 20.40 13.14 12.78
N LEU A 146 21.51 12.75 12.14
CA LEU A 146 22.83 12.78 12.77
C LEU A 146 23.27 14.21 13.09
N GLU A 147 23.04 15.17 12.19
CA GLU A 147 23.31 16.59 12.43
C GLU A 147 22.46 17.16 13.55
N THR A 148 21.20 16.73 13.66
CA THR A 148 20.28 17.26 14.67
C THR A 148 20.31 16.50 16.00
N THR A 149 21.09 15.42 16.11
CA THR A 149 21.12 14.56 17.31
C THR A 149 21.49 15.34 18.56
N GLU A 150 22.33 16.37 18.45
CA GLU A 150 22.73 17.21 19.59
C GLU A 150 21.57 18.04 20.18
N PHE A 151 20.50 18.28 19.43
CA PHE A 151 19.32 19.03 19.89
C PHE A 151 18.29 18.16 20.59
N TYR A 152 18.46 16.83 20.58
CA TYR A 152 17.56 15.93 21.31
C TYR A 152 18.04 15.76 22.75
N GLU A 153 17.11 15.85 23.70
CA GLU A 153 17.40 15.58 25.12
C GLU A 153 17.97 14.18 25.34
N LYS A 154 17.53 13.21 24.53
CA LYS A 154 17.97 11.80 24.60
C LYS A 154 18.20 11.26 23.20
N VAL A 155 19.34 10.58 23.00
CA VAL A 155 19.72 9.93 21.73
C VAL A 155 18.63 9.00 21.21
N VAL A 156 17.94 8.28 22.12
CA VAL A 156 16.85 7.37 21.75
C VAL A 156 15.69 8.07 21.04
N HIS A 157 15.44 9.35 21.33
CA HIS A 157 14.40 10.12 20.62
C HIS A 157 14.82 10.43 19.19
N ALA A 158 16.10 10.69 18.94
CA ALA A 158 16.63 10.88 17.59
C ALA A 158 16.52 9.57 16.77
N GLU A 159 16.81 8.43 17.39
CA GLU A 159 16.63 7.10 16.77
C GLU A 159 15.17 6.83 16.39
N TYR A 160 14.22 7.06 17.31
CA TYR A 160 12.80 6.91 17.01
C TYR A 160 12.33 7.87 15.91
N SER A 161 12.78 9.13 15.96
CA SER A 161 12.48 10.13 14.94
C SER A 161 12.98 9.67 13.56
N MET A 162 14.22 9.18 13.48
CA MET A 162 14.81 8.68 12.24
C MET A 162 14.04 7.48 11.69
N MET A 163 13.66 6.52 12.54
CA MET A 163 12.86 5.36 12.13
C MET A 163 11.50 5.77 11.58
N ILE A 164 10.79 6.66 12.29
CA ILE A 164 9.47 7.16 11.88
C ILE A 164 9.59 7.96 10.58
N ALA A 165 10.54 8.88 10.48
CA ALA A 165 10.76 9.69 9.28
C ALA A 165 11.12 8.83 8.07
N SER A 166 11.97 7.81 8.26
CA SER A 166 12.34 6.87 7.19
C SER A 166 11.15 6.03 6.73
N ALA A 167 10.30 5.58 7.67
CA ALA A 167 9.08 4.85 7.36
C ALA A 167 8.08 5.73 6.57
N LEU A 168 7.84 6.95 7.02
CA LEU A 168 6.97 7.91 6.34
C LEU A 168 7.50 8.30 4.96
N ALA A 169 8.81 8.53 4.83
CA ALA A 169 9.43 8.82 3.54
C ALA A 169 9.32 7.64 2.57
N THR A 170 9.54 6.41 3.06
CA THR A 170 9.39 5.19 2.27
C THR A 170 7.94 4.98 1.84
N TRP A 171 7.00 5.23 2.74
CA TRP A 171 5.57 5.19 2.44
C TRP A 171 5.17 6.20 1.39
N TYR A 172 5.56 7.47 1.59
CA TYR A 172 5.32 8.54 0.62
C TYR A 172 5.93 8.19 -0.73
N TRP A 173 7.15 7.65 -0.76
CA TRP A 173 7.82 7.21 -1.98
C TRP A 173 7.04 6.09 -2.69
N ALA A 174 6.54 5.11 -1.95
CA ALA A 174 5.73 4.02 -2.50
C ALA A 174 4.47 4.55 -3.21
N TYR A 175 3.86 5.64 -2.73
CA TYR A 175 2.66 6.24 -3.32
C TYR A 175 2.95 7.27 -4.41
N ALA A 176 3.86 8.20 -4.18
CA ALA A 176 4.16 9.31 -5.08
C ALA A 176 5.08 8.87 -6.23
N ALA A 177 6.17 8.16 -5.90
CA ALA A 177 7.16 7.74 -6.88
C ALA A 177 6.85 6.35 -7.46
N GLN A 178 6.23 5.43 -6.72
CA GLN A 178 5.80 4.11 -7.23
C GLN A 178 6.90 3.27 -7.90
N ASP A 179 8.17 3.64 -7.72
CA ASP A 179 9.35 3.02 -8.27
C ASP A 179 10.39 2.88 -7.14
N PRO A 180 10.94 1.69 -6.87
CA PRO A 180 10.74 0.46 -7.62
C PRO A 180 9.38 -0.20 -7.37
N LEU A 181 8.89 -0.98 -8.35
CA LEU A 181 7.57 -1.62 -8.29
C LEU A 181 7.34 -2.48 -7.03
N PRO A 182 8.30 -3.31 -6.54
CA PRO A 182 8.11 -4.05 -5.30
C PRO A 182 7.80 -3.14 -4.10
N LEU A 183 8.40 -1.95 -4.04
CA LEU A 183 8.14 -1.00 -2.95
C LEU A 183 6.72 -0.43 -3.04
N HIS A 184 6.27 -0.11 -4.25
CA HIS A 184 4.89 0.30 -4.52
C HIS A 184 3.88 -0.77 -4.11
N SER A 185 4.09 -2.00 -4.56
CA SER A 185 3.23 -3.14 -4.26
C SER A 185 3.17 -3.44 -2.76
N LEU A 186 4.31 -3.34 -2.06
CA LEU A 186 4.35 -3.48 -0.61
C LEU A 186 3.57 -2.36 0.10
N GLY A 187 3.74 -1.10 -0.33
CA GLY A 187 2.99 0.03 0.21
C GLY A 187 1.48 -0.14 0.06
N LYS A 188 1.02 -0.53 -1.13
CA LYS A 188 -0.39 -0.86 -1.39
C LYS A 188 -0.90 -2.02 -0.52
N ALA A 189 -0.11 -3.08 -0.38
CA ALA A 189 -0.48 -4.23 0.46
C ALA A 189 -0.65 -3.82 1.93
N LEU A 190 0.26 -2.99 2.46
CA LEU A 190 0.16 -2.48 3.82
C LEU A 190 -1.10 -1.64 4.03
N VAL A 191 -1.45 -0.75 3.09
CA VAL A 191 -2.72 -0.01 3.17
C VAL A 191 -3.92 -0.93 3.12
N ALA A 192 -3.92 -1.92 2.25
CA ALA A 192 -5.01 -2.88 2.16
C ALA A 192 -5.21 -3.61 3.49
N VAL A 193 -4.12 -4.02 4.17
CA VAL A 193 -4.17 -4.63 5.50
C VAL A 193 -4.72 -3.67 6.54
N ILE A 194 -4.27 -2.41 6.56
CA ILE A 194 -4.76 -1.40 7.51
C ILE A 194 -6.26 -1.14 7.33
N ILE A 195 -6.71 -0.96 6.08
CA ILE A 195 -8.13 -0.76 5.76
C ILE A 195 -8.95 -1.99 6.16
N PHE A 196 -8.44 -3.20 5.90
CA PHE A 196 -9.10 -4.45 6.29
C PHE A 196 -9.25 -4.55 7.81
N LEU A 197 -8.19 -4.28 8.57
CA LEU A 197 -8.21 -4.29 10.03
C LEU A 197 -9.18 -3.23 10.58
N TRP A 198 -9.18 -2.03 10.01
CA TRP A 198 -10.10 -0.96 10.38
C TRP A 198 -11.56 -1.36 10.15
N ASN A 199 -11.88 -1.88 8.96
CA ASN A 199 -13.22 -2.36 8.63
C ASN A 199 -13.66 -3.52 9.52
N PHE A 200 -12.74 -4.44 9.84
CA PHE A 200 -13.01 -5.55 10.77
C PHE A 200 -13.34 -5.03 12.17
N ILE A 201 -12.57 -4.08 12.69
CA ILE A 201 -12.85 -3.39 13.96
C ILE A 201 -14.24 -2.76 13.91
N CYS A 202 -14.53 -1.93 12.90
CA CYS A 202 -15.84 -1.29 12.74
C CYS A 202 -16.99 -2.30 12.70
N LEU A 203 -16.83 -3.43 11.99
CA LEU A 203 -17.83 -4.49 11.90
C LEU A 203 -18.11 -5.12 13.26
N VAL A 204 -17.05 -5.50 13.98
CA VAL A 204 -17.14 -6.11 15.32
C VAL A 204 -17.84 -5.18 16.30
N PHE A 205 -17.56 -3.87 16.25
CA PHE A 205 -18.21 -2.89 17.13
C PHE A 205 -19.64 -2.50 16.68
N SER A 206 -19.96 -2.60 15.39
CA SER A 206 -21.30 -2.26 14.86
C SER A 206 -22.30 -3.41 14.99
N LEU A 207 -21.85 -4.66 14.97
CA LEU A 207 -22.69 -5.86 15.09
C LEU A 207 -23.57 -5.84 16.37
N PRO A 208 -23.02 -5.62 17.58
CA PRO A 208 -23.80 -5.54 18.80
C PRO A 208 -24.87 -4.43 18.77
N VAL A 209 -24.52 -3.26 18.25
CA VAL A 209 -25.45 -2.13 18.12
C VAL A 209 -26.61 -2.49 17.18
N THR A 210 -26.33 -3.18 16.09
CA THR A 210 -27.34 -3.59 15.10
C THR A 210 -28.28 -4.65 15.68
N ILE A 211 -27.74 -5.62 16.43
CA ILE A 211 -28.52 -6.66 17.13
C ILE A 211 -29.41 -6.03 18.20
N LEU A 212 -28.86 -5.18 19.07
CA LEU A 212 -29.62 -4.48 20.10
C LEU A 212 -30.73 -3.61 19.51
N ARG A 213 -30.47 -2.93 18.39
CA ARG A 213 -31.48 -2.16 17.65
C ARG A 213 -32.59 -3.05 17.12
N SER A 214 -32.28 -4.24 16.61
CA SER A 214 -33.28 -5.19 16.11
C SER A 214 -34.16 -5.75 17.23
N GLU A 215 -33.59 -6.05 18.41
CA GLU A 215 -34.34 -6.51 19.58
C GLU A 215 -35.22 -5.41 20.17
N ALA A 216 -34.71 -4.18 20.26
CA ALA A 216 -35.49 -3.02 20.70
C ALA A 216 -36.66 -2.75 19.75
N CYS A 217 -36.44 -2.79 18.44
CA CYS A 217 -37.51 -2.57 17.45
C CYS A 217 -38.57 -3.68 17.48
N GLY A 218 -38.17 -4.94 17.74
CA GLY A 218 -39.08 -6.06 17.93
C GLY A 218 -39.98 -5.95 19.18
N LYS A 219 -39.50 -5.29 20.25
CA LYS A 219 -40.28 -5.06 21.48
C LYS A 219 -41.22 -3.85 21.41
N TRP A 220 -40.92 -2.86 20.58
CA TRP A 220 -41.71 -1.63 20.46
C TRP A 220 -42.80 -1.67 19.39
N LEU A 221 -42.92 -2.74 18.61
CA LEU A 221 -44.03 -2.93 17.67
C LEU A 221 -45.34 -3.13 18.45
N PRO A 222 -46.28 -2.16 18.41
CA PRO A 222 -47.54 -2.28 19.14
C PRO A 222 -48.29 -3.51 18.65
N GLU A 223 -48.86 -4.28 19.59
CA GLU A 223 -49.61 -5.51 19.32
C GLU A 223 -50.78 -5.30 18.32
N LYS A 224 -51.23 -4.05 18.17
CA LYS A 224 -52.22 -3.60 17.17
C LYS A 224 -51.81 -3.89 15.71
N PHE A 225 -50.53 -4.00 15.40
CA PHE A 225 -50.05 -4.35 14.04
C PHE A 225 -49.82 -5.86 13.84
N ARG A 226 -49.90 -6.67 14.91
CA ARG A 226 -49.67 -8.13 14.83
C ARG A 226 -50.90 -8.90 14.31
N ASN A 227 -52.10 -8.34 14.44
CA ASN A 227 -53.36 -9.03 14.11
C ASN A 227 -53.99 -8.66 12.76
N HIS A 228 -53.41 -7.75 11.97
CA HIS A 228 -53.90 -7.45 10.62
C HIS A 228 -53.26 -8.36 9.55
N GLY A 229 -53.44 -9.68 9.71
CA GLY A 229 -53.03 -10.71 8.75
C GLY A 229 -53.86 -10.79 7.46
N LYS A 230 -54.32 -9.65 6.89
CA LYS A 230 -55.16 -9.67 5.68
C LYS A 230 -54.86 -8.66 4.56
N HIS A 231 -53.81 -7.85 4.66
CA HIS A 231 -53.33 -7.09 3.49
C HIS A 231 -51.87 -7.43 3.21
N LYS A 232 -51.70 -8.42 2.33
CA LYS A 232 -50.42 -8.96 1.87
C LYS A 232 -49.81 -8.18 0.69
N GLU A 233 -50.33 -7.02 0.36
CA GLU A 233 -49.80 -6.15 -0.68
C GLU A 233 -49.47 -4.80 -0.09
N VAL A 234 -48.45 -4.16 -0.64
CA VAL A 234 -47.85 -2.89 -0.18
C VAL A 234 -46.87 -3.08 0.97
N ILE A 235 -45.62 -3.39 0.62
CA ILE A 235 -44.37 -2.71 1.04
C ILE A 235 -43.20 -3.56 0.54
N VAL A 236 -42.77 -3.32 -0.70
CA VAL A 236 -41.36 -3.47 -1.12
C VAL A 236 -41.07 -2.38 -2.16
N ARG A 237 -40.99 -1.12 -1.70
CA ARG A 237 -40.34 -0.02 -2.43
C ARG A 237 -39.56 0.80 -1.41
N TYR A 238 -38.44 0.25 -0.96
CA TYR A 238 -37.35 1.06 -0.43
C TYR A 238 -36.09 0.62 -1.16
N GLY A 239 -35.69 1.47 -2.11
CA GLY A 239 -34.47 1.28 -2.87
C GLY A 239 -33.27 1.29 -1.92
N LEU A 240 -32.58 0.17 -1.88
CA LEU A 240 -31.18 0.11 -1.49
C LEU A 240 -30.40 0.82 -2.59
N VAL A 241 -30.08 2.10 -2.37
CA VAL A 241 -29.03 2.78 -3.14
C VAL A 241 -27.71 2.13 -2.73
N THR A 242 -27.12 1.37 -3.63
CA THR A 242 -25.77 0.82 -3.48
C THR A 242 -24.75 1.95 -3.59
N PRO A 243 -23.80 2.09 -2.65
CA PRO A 243 -22.69 3.01 -2.80
C PRO A 243 -21.62 2.33 -3.65
N THR A 244 -21.65 2.54 -4.96
CA THR A 244 -20.60 2.09 -5.89
C THR A 244 -20.07 3.25 -6.71
N GLU A 245 -19.59 4.31 -6.06
CA GLU A 245 -18.66 5.27 -6.67
C GLU A 245 -17.75 5.85 -5.56
N TRP A 246 -16.53 5.30 -5.46
CA TRP A 246 -15.32 5.94 -4.97
C TRP A 246 -14.15 5.43 -5.80
#